data_AF-A0A522VZN4-F1
#
_entry.id   AF-A0A522VZN4-F1
#
_cell.length_a   1.000
_cell.length_b   1.000
_cell.length_c   1.000
_cell.angle_alpha   90.00
_cell.angle_beta   90.00
_cell.angle_gamma   90.00
#
_symmetry.space_group_name_H-M   'P 1'
#
loop_
_entity.id
_entity.type
_entity.pdbx_description
1 polymer ?
#
loop_
_entity_poly.entity_id
_entity_poly.type
_entity_poly.pdbx_seq_one_letter_code
_entity_poly.pdbx_strand_id
1 'polypeptide(L)'
;MVAVIALTVAGCASRPEIAAGVAATGRMAPRTITTDRFDIQAYQRLGTPGAPLTLYIEGDGFAWVTPSRPSTDPTPKDPIALRLAAADGGPNVAWLARPCQYTGGAGRGCAEIYWTEGRFAEEVV
;
A
#
# COMPACT_ATOMS: atom_id res chain seq x y z
N MET A 1 -6.98 -25.99 37.52
CA MET A 1 -6.73 -25.89 36.06
C MET A 1 -7.49 -24.67 35.57
N VAL A 2 -6.83 -23.51 35.47
CA VAL A 2 -7.48 -22.25 35.08
C VAL A 2 -7.57 -22.23 33.56
N ALA A 3 -8.79 -22.31 33.03
CA ALA A 3 -9.05 -22.15 31.60
C ALA A 3 -8.91 -20.67 31.24
N VAL A 4 -7.83 -20.32 30.54
CA VAL A 4 -7.66 -19.00 29.93
C VAL A 4 -8.53 -18.96 28.69
N ILE A 5 -9.66 -18.27 28.77
CA ILE A 5 -10.52 -17.98 27.61
C ILE A 5 -9.83 -16.87 26.83
N ALA A 6 -9.15 -17.23 25.74
CA ALA A 6 -8.62 -16.27 24.77
C ALA A 6 -9.80 -15.68 23.98
N LEU A 7 -10.23 -14.47 24.38
CA LEU A 7 -11.26 -13.71 23.70
C LEU A 7 -10.64 -13.10 22.43
N THR A 8 -10.84 -13.76 21.27
CA THR A 8 -10.40 -13.22 19.98
C THR A 8 -11.36 -12.13 19.53
N VAL A 9 -10.98 -10.87 19.76
CA VAL A 9 -11.70 -9.72 19.20
C VAL A 9 -11.44 -9.71 17.70
N ALA A 10 -12.42 -10.16 16.92
CA ALA A 10 -12.41 -9.98 15.47
C ALA A 10 -12.74 -8.50 15.15
N GLY A 11 -11.71 -7.66 15.15
CA GLY A 11 -11.81 -6.27 14.69
C GLY A 11 -11.85 -6.19 13.15
N CYS A 12 -12.58 -5.23 12.60
CA CYS A 12 -12.45 -4.87 11.18
C CYS A 12 -11.04 -4.34 10.93
N ALA A 13 -10.25 -5.06 10.13
CA ALA A 13 -8.92 -4.60 9.75
C ALA A 13 -9.03 -3.45 8.73
N SER A 14 -8.32 -2.35 8.99
CA SER A 14 -8.22 -1.23 8.05
C SER A 14 -7.38 -1.62 6.82
N ARG A 15 -7.51 -0.89 5.71
CA ARG A 15 -6.69 -1.18 4.50
C ARG A 15 -5.18 -1.09 4.76
N PRO A 16 -4.67 -0.12 5.55
CA PRO A 16 -3.27 -0.12 5.98
C PRO A 16 -2.88 -1.34 6.83
N GLU A 17 -3.74 -1.82 7.73
CA GLU A 17 -3.48 -3.02 8.54
C GLU A 17 -3.43 -4.29 7.68
N ILE A 18 -4.33 -4.42 6.70
CA ILE A 18 -4.29 -5.51 5.72
C ILE A 18 -2.96 -5.49 4.96
N ALA A 19 -2.53 -4.32 4.47
CA ALA A 19 -1.26 -4.17 3.78
C ALA A 19 -0.06 -4.54 4.68
N ALA A 20 -0.05 -4.08 5.93
CA ALA A 20 0.99 -4.44 6.90
C ALA A 20 1.03 -5.95 7.16
N GLY A 21 -0.13 -6.60 7.29
CA GLY A 21 -0.24 -8.05 7.42
C GLY A 21 0.31 -8.80 6.22
N VAL A 22 0.01 -8.35 5.00
CA VAL A 22 0.57 -8.93 3.77
C VAL A 22 2.08 -8.72 3.69
N ALA A 23 2.57 -7.51 3.96
CA ALA A 23 4.01 -7.23 3.95
C ALA A 23 4.79 -8.08 4.97
N ALA A 24 4.19 -8.36 6.13
CA ALA A 24 4.77 -9.20 7.15
C ALA A 24 4.98 -10.66 6.69
N THR A 25 4.08 -11.23 5.88
CA THR A 25 4.28 -12.59 5.32
C THR A 25 5.51 -12.66 4.42
N GLY A 26 5.81 -11.56 3.72
CA GLY A 26 7.00 -11.38 2.91
C GLY A 26 8.23 -10.91 3.69
N ARG A 27 8.18 -10.73 5.01
CA ARG A 27 9.27 -10.15 5.82
C ARG A 27 9.76 -8.79 5.27
N MET A 28 8.84 -7.99 4.74
CA MET A 28 9.14 -6.68 4.18
C MET A 28 8.97 -5.61 5.27
N ALA A 29 9.95 -4.72 5.39
CA ALA A 29 9.91 -3.61 6.34
C ALA A 29 9.15 -2.41 5.76
N PRO A 30 8.32 -1.71 6.56
CA PRO A 30 7.63 -0.50 6.12
C PRO A 30 8.61 0.63 5.86
N ARG A 31 8.30 1.47 4.86
CA ARG A 31 9.00 2.71 4.56
C ARG A 31 8.01 3.77 4.08
N THR A 32 8.32 5.02 4.37
CA THR A 32 7.66 6.18 3.76
C THR A 32 8.69 6.91 2.92
N ILE A 33 8.35 7.17 1.65
CA ILE A 33 9.18 7.94 0.73
C ILE A 33 8.54 9.32 0.62
N THR A 34 9.21 10.32 1.18
CA THR A 34 8.79 11.72 1.08
C THR A 34 9.30 12.29 -0.25
N THR A 35 8.38 12.70 -1.11
CA THR A 35 8.68 13.42 -2.36
C THR A 35 8.38 14.92 -2.18
N ASP A 36 8.47 15.71 -3.24
CA ASP A 36 8.11 17.13 -3.18
C ASP A 36 6.64 17.33 -2.78
N ARG A 37 5.72 16.54 -3.35
CA ARG A 37 4.27 16.74 -3.18
C ARG A 37 3.57 15.67 -2.34
N PHE A 38 4.08 14.45 -2.34
CA PHE A 38 3.38 13.30 -1.75
C PHE A 38 4.28 12.54 -0.79
N ASP A 39 3.65 11.84 0.15
CA ASP A 39 4.31 10.77 0.90
C ASP A 39 3.82 9.43 0.34
N ILE A 40 4.77 8.60 -0.10
CA ILE A 40 4.48 7.30 -0.72
C ILE A 40 4.76 6.19 0.28
N GLN A 41 3.74 5.40 0.57
CA GLN A 41 3.90 4.18 1.37
C GLN A 41 4.65 3.13 0.54
N ALA A 42 5.62 2.50 1.18
CA ALA A 42 6.42 1.45 0.58
C ALA A 42 6.66 0.31 1.59
N TYR A 43 6.96 -0.87 1.05
CA TYR A 43 7.48 -2.00 1.80
C TYR A 43 8.68 -2.56 1.05
N GLN A 44 9.72 -2.98 1.77
CA GLN A 44 10.90 -3.54 1.11
C GLN A 44 11.59 -4.63 1.94
N ARG A 45 12.19 -5.59 1.24
CA ARG A 45 13.11 -6.59 1.78
C ARG A 45 14.37 -6.56 0.90
N LEU A 46 15.46 -6.04 1.45
CA LEU A 46 16.73 -5.89 0.75
C LEU A 46 17.77 -6.78 1.41
N GLY A 47 18.16 -7.86 0.74
CA GLY A 47 19.02 -8.91 1.30
C GLY A 47 20.40 -9.00 0.64
N THR A 48 20.60 -8.48 -0.57
CA THR A 48 21.86 -8.65 -1.30
C THR A 48 22.29 -7.33 -1.96
N PRO A 49 23.23 -6.59 -1.36
CA PRO A 49 23.80 -5.40 -1.97
C PRO A 49 24.33 -5.69 -3.39
N GLY A 50 24.00 -4.84 -4.36
CA GLY A 50 24.44 -4.97 -5.75
C GLY A 50 23.63 -5.94 -6.62
N ALA A 51 22.74 -6.76 -6.05
CA ALA A 51 21.81 -7.57 -6.84
C ALA A 51 20.63 -6.72 -7.38
N PRO A 52 20.01 -7.12 -8.51
CA PRO A 52 18.83 -6.43 -9.06
C PRO A 52 17.69 -6.33 -8.04
N LEU A 53 16.90 -5.25 -8.14
CA LEU A 53 15.67 -5.04 -7.37
C LEU A 53 14.45 -5.41 -8.22
N THR A 54 13.61 -6.31 -7.73
CA THR A 54 12.25 -6.48 -8.28
C THR A 54 11.33 -5.45 -7.65
N LEU A 55 10.81 -4.51 -8.46
CA LEU A 55 9.91 -3.46 -8.00
C LEU A 55 8.48 -3.74 -8.44
N TYR A 56 7.57 -3.79 -7.47
CA TYR A 56 6.13 -3.86 -7.67
C TYR A 56 5.51 -2.49 -7.43
N ILE A 57 4.68 -2.02 -8.36
CA ILE A 57 3.96 -0.75 -8.23
C ILE A 57 2.48 -1.06 -8.10
N GLU A 58 1.83 -0.49 -7.09
CA GLU A 58 0.40 -0.66 -6.88
C GLU A 58 -0.41 -0.06 -8.04
N GLY A 59 -1.54 -0.70 -8.34
CA GLY A 59 -2.45 -0.19 -9.37
C GLY A 59 -3.22 1.05 -8.93
N ASP A 60 -4.17 1.47 -9.77
CA ASP A 60 -5.04 2.63 -9.52
C ASP A 60 -5.86 2.56 -8.22
N GLY A 61 -6.03 1.36 -7.67
CA GLY A 61 -6.77 1.15 -6.43
C GLY A 61 -8.27 1.35 -6.59
N PHE A 62 -8.91 1.87 -5.54
CA PHE A 62 -10.35 2.08 -5.48
C PHE A 62 -10.69 3.55 -5.74
N ALA A 63 -10.36 4.05 -6.93
CA ALA A 63 -10.53 5.47 -7.28
C ALA A 63 -12.01 5.93 -7.34
N TRP A 64 -12.93 5.05 -7.73
CA TRP A 64 -14.34 5.37 -7.96
C TRP A 64 -15.25 4.36 -7.27
N VAL A 65 -16.24 4.83 -6.51
CA VAL A 65 -17.27 3.97 -5.91
C VAL A 65 -18.34 3.61 -6.93
N THR A 66 -18.67 4.56 -7.80
CA THR A 66 -19.49 4.38 -9.02
C THR A 66 -18.83 5.16 -10.16
N PRO A 67 -19.23 4.95 -11.43
CA PRO A 67 -18.62 5.69 -12.55
C PRO A 67 -18.69 7.22 -12.45
N SER A 68 -19.57 7.76 -11.61
CA SER A 68 -19.77 9.21 -11.39
C SER A 68 -19.47 9.67 -9.96
N ARG A 69 -19.05 8.76 -9.06
CA ARG A 69 -18.77 9.09 -7.67
C ARG A 69 -17.36 8.64 -7.29
N PRO A 70 -16.41 9.57 -7.13
CA PRO A 70 -15.08 9.26 -6.62
C PRO A 70 -15.12 8.62 -5.24
N SER A 71 -14.09 7.85 -4.93
CA SER A 71 -13.87 7.33 -3.58
C SER A 71 -13.22 8.37 -2.70
N THR A 72 -13.60 8.40 -1.43
CA THR A 72 -12.94 9.20 -0.39
C THR A 72 -11.58 8.62 0.04
N ASP A 73 -11.32 7.36 -0.32
CA ASP A 73 -10.06 6.67 -0.08
C ASP A 73 -9.70 5.81 -1.31
N PRO A 74 -8.66 6.18 -2.08
CA PRO A 74 -8.27 5.49 -3.30
C PRO A 74 -7.53 4.17 -3.05
N THR A 75 -7.28 3.80 -1.79
CA THR A 75 -6.59 2.55 -1.45
C THR A 75 -7.31 1.33 -2.02
N PRO A 76 -6.62 0.37 -2.67
CA PRO A 76 -7.27 -0.85 -3.15
C PRO A 76 -7.95 -1.61 -2.01
N LYS A 77 -9.05 -2.30 -2.32
CA LYS A 77 -9.69 -3.23 -1.38
C LYS A 77 -8.88 -4.51 -1.21
N ASP A 78 -8.20 -4.94 -2.28
CA ASP A 78 -7.28 -6.06 -2.27
C ASP A 78 -5.94 -5.63 -2.85
N PRO A 79 -4.84 -5.61 -2.06
CA PRO A 79 -3.54 -5.09 -2.48
C PRO A 79 -2.76 -6.14 -3.28
N ILE A 80 -3.23 -6.45 -4.49
CA ILE A 80 -2.69 -7.53 -5.33
C ILE A 80 -1.19 -7.36 -5.59
N ALA A 81 -0.73 -6.15 -5.92
CA ALA A 81 0.69 -5.90 -6.19
C ALA A 81 1.56 -6.17 -4.95
N LEU A 82 1.09 -5.81 -3.76
CA LEU A 82 1.79 -6.09 -2.51
C LEU A 82 1.81 -7.58 -2.19
N ARG A 83 0.73 -8.32 -2.48
CA ARG A 83 0.70 -9.79 -2.32
C ARG A 83 1.72 -10.47 -3.22
N LEU A 84 1.86 -10.00 -4.48
CA LEU A 84 2.87 -10.50 -5.40
C LEU A 84 4.28 -10.22 -4.87
N ALA A 85 4.54 -9.00 -4.39
CA ALA A 85 5.83 -8.63 -3.79
C ALA A 85 6.17 -9.45 -2.54
N ALA A 86 5.18 -9.72 -1.68
CA ALA A 86 5.36 -10.54 -0.49
C ALA A 86 5.66 -12.01 -0.82
N ALA A 87 5.08 -12.54 -1.92
CA ALA A 87 5.30 -13.89 -2.40
C ALA A 87 6.60 -14.06 -3.21
N ASP A 88 7.17 -12.98 -3.74
CA ASP A 88 8.44 -13.01 -4.47
C ASP A 88 9.57 -13.42 -3.51
N GLY A 89 10.26 -14.52 -3.84
CA GLY A 89 11.41 -15.06 -3.11
C GLY A 89 12.75 -14.41 -3.47
N GLY A 90 12.75 -13.40 -4.35
CA GLY A 90 13.94 -12.71 -4.82
C GLY A 90 14.77 -12.04 -3.72
N PRO A 91 16.06 -11.78 -4.00
CA PRO A 91 17.01 -11.27 -3.01
C PRO A 91 16.70 -9.84 -2.57
N ASN A 92 16.21 -9.00 -3.48
CA ASN A 92 15.79 -7.62 -3.22
C ASN A 92 14.41 -7.41 -3.85
N VAL A 93 13.41 -7.12 -3.01
CA VAL A 93 12.04 -6.87 -3.45
C VAL A 93 11.51 -5.62 -2.77
N ALA A 94 10.89 -4.73 -3.55
CA ALA A 94 10.19 -3.56 -3.04
C ALA A 94 8.79 -3.47 -3.65
N TRP A 95 7.87 -2.91 -2.87
CA TRP A 95 6.55 -2.51 -3.32
C TRP A 95 6.35 -1.03 -3.02
N LEU A 96 5.72 -0.32 -3.95
CA LEU A 96 5.35 1.08 -3.84
C LEU A 96 3.84 1.24 -4.02
N ALA A 97 3.20 1.93 -3.08
CA ALA A 97 1.86 2.44 -3.26
C ALA A 97 1.84 3.56 -4.32
N ARG A 98 0.66 3.87 -4.84
CA ARG A 98 0.44 5.15 -5.53
C ARG A 98 0.23 6.28 -4.52
N PRO A 99 0.39 7.56 -4.92
CA PRO A 99 0.03 8.68 -4.06
C PRO A 99 -1.37 8.53 -3.46
N CYS A 100 -1.52 8.97 -2.20
CA CYS A 100 -2.79 8.99 -1.46
C CYS A 100 -3.40 7.64 -1.08
N GLN A 101 -2.81 6.53 -1.52
CA GLN A 101 -3.18 5.20 -1.03
C GLN A 101 -2.56 4.95 0.36
N TYR A 102 -3.29 4.21 1.19
CA TYR A 102 -2.95 3.81 2.55
C TYR A 102 -2.80 4.96 3.57
N THR A 103 -3.21 6.18 3.22
CA THR A 103 -3.25 7.35 4.11
C THR A 103 -4.69 7.74 4.51
N GLY A 104 -5.68 6.90 4.17
CA GLY A 104 -7.10 7.22 4.34
C GLY A 104 -7.60 8.37 3.46
N GLY A 105 -6.93 8.63 2.32
CA GLY A 105 -7.25 9.73 1.41
C GLY A 105 -6.84 11.14 1.89
N ALA A 106 -6.31 11.28 3.11
CA ALA A 106 -5.97 12.56 3.73
C ALA A 106 -4.45 12.80 3.87
N GLY A 107 -3.64 12.21 3.00
CA GLY A 107 -2.18 12.36 3.01
C GLY A 107 -1.72 13.75 2.54
N ARG A 108 -0.43 14.05 2.72
CA ARG A 108 0.17 15.28 2.20
C ARG A 108 0.02 15.34 0.67
N GLY A 109 -0.45 16.48 0.17
CA GLY A 109 -0.71 16.69 -1.26
C GLY A 109 -1.94 15.98 -1.80
N CYS A 110 -2.70 15.28 -0.97
CA CYS A 110 -3.83 14.49 -1.44
C CYS A 110 -5.09 15.32 -1.66
N ALA A 111 -5.52 15.32 -2.91
CA ALA A 111 -6.78 15.86 -3.38
C ALA A 111 -7.37 14.88 -4.38
N GLU A 112 -8.70 14.82 -4.46
CA GLU A 112 -9.45 13.84 -5.25
C GLU A 112 -9.00 13.74 -6.72
N ILE A 113 -8.57 14.86 -7.29
CA ILE A 113 -8.02 14.93 -8.64
C ILE A 113 -6.87 13.94 -8.87
N TYR A 114 -6.02 13.68 -7.88
CA TYR A 114 -4.78 12.89 -8.06
C TYR A 114 -5.00 11.37 -8.13
N TRP A 115 -6.21 10.88 -7.87
CA TRP A 115 -6.58 9.48 -8.13
C TRP A 115 -7.74 9.35 -9.13
N THR A 116 -8.27 10.46 -9.63
CA THR A 116 -9.35 10.48 -10.61
C THR A 116 -8.83 10.91 -11.99
N GLU A 117 -8.98 12.18 -12.34
CA GLU A 117 -8.64 12.73 -13.66
C GLU A 117 -7.14 13.02 -13.79
N GLY A 118 -6.52 13.49 -12.72
CA GLY A 118 -5.09 13.80 -12.64
C GLY A 118 -4.21 12.61 -12.27
N ARG A 119 -4.73 11.36 -12.35
CA ARG A 119 -3.98 10.17 -11.92
C ARG A 119 -2.71 9.91 -12.76
N PHE A 120 -2.55 10.55 -13.90
CA PHE A 120 -1.35 10.45 -14.75
C PHE A 120 -0.73 11.83 -15.02
N ALA A 121 -1.06 12.82 -14.19
CA ALA A 121 -0.46 14.15 -14.27
C ALA A 121 1.01 14.09 -13.88
N GLU A 122 1.81 15.05 -14.37
CA GLU A 122 3.27 15.11 -14.16
C GLU A 122 3.64 15.08 -12.67
N GLU A 123 2.81 15.65 -11.80
CA GLU A 123 3.04 15.62 -10.36
C GLU A 123 3.02 14.20 -9.76
N VAL A 124 2.34 13.25 -10.40
CA VAL A 124 2.08 11.89 -9.91
C VAL A 124 3.09 10.87 -10.45
N VAL A 125 3.75 11.14 -11.58
CA VAL A 125 4.65 10.20 -12.30
C VAL A 125 6.13 10.51 -12.13
#